data_AF-A0A430HU30-F1
#
_entry.id   AF-A0A430HU30-F1
#
_cell.length_a   1.000
_cell.length_b   1.000
_cell.length_c   1.000
_cell.angle_alpha   90.00
_cell.angle_beta   90.00
_cell.angle_gamma   90.00
#
_symmetry.space_group_name_H-M   'P 1'
#
loop_
_entity.id
_entity.type
_entity.pdbx_description
1 polymer ?
#
loop_
_entity_poly.entity_id
_entity_poly.type
_entity_poly.pdbx_seq_one_letter_code
_entity_poly.pdbx_strand_id
1 'polypeptide(L)'
;MHEKTIGRRYLRELFGAIGIYGAILTLAIVCGKGMPDGLARTLVLASPMIGVGLAVWAIVRQMRRVDEFVRKVTLENVAIAAAVTATLTFSYGFLELAGFPRLSMFAVWPLMGACWLATGMLRCRTFR
;
A
#
# COMPACT_ATOMS: atom_id res chain seq x y z
N MET A 1 -10.13 -27.91 -2.48
CA MET A 1 -10.21 -27.18 -3.77
C MET A 1 -10.71 -25.74 -3.64
N HIS A 2 -11.66 -25.45 -2.74
CA HIS A 2 -12.32 -24.13 -2.63
C HIS A 2 -11.36 -22.96 -2.31
N GLU A 3 -10.37 -23.17 -1.44
CA GLU A 3 -9.36 -22.16 -1.08
C GLU A 3 -8.47 -21.73 -2.26
N LYS A 4 -8.05 -22.68 -3.12
CA LYS A 4 -7.20 -22.40 -4.29
C LYS A 4 -7.93 -21.49 -5.30
N THR A 5 -9.24 -21.68 -5.46
CA THR A 5 -10.08 -20.84 -6.31
C THR A 5 -10.24 -19.42 -5.76
N ILE A 6 -10.36 -19.27 -4.43
CA ILE A 6 -10.42 -17.94 -3.78
C ILE A 6 -9.10 -17.18 -4.00
N GLY A 7 -7.97 -17.85 -3.79
CA GLY A 7 -6.64 -17.26 -4.02
C GLY A 7 -6.42 -16.81 -5.47
N ARG A 8 -6.77 -17.65 -6.45
CA ARG A 8 -6.66 -17.28 -7.88
C ARG A 8 -7.53 -16.08 -8.25
N ARG A 9 -8.73 -15.99 -7.67
CA ARG A 9 -9.62 -14.85 -7.89
C ARG A 9 -9.07 -13.57 -7.27
N TYR A 10 -8.55 -13.64 -6.04
CA TYR A 10 -7.88 -12.52 -5.40
C TYR A 10 -6.68 -12.03 -6.22
N LEU A 11 -5.81 -12.95 -6.66
CA LEU A 11 -4.67 -12.58 -7.51
C LEU A 11 -5.12 -11.88 -8.79
N ARG A 12 -6.17 -12.38 -9.45
CA ARG A 12 -6.71 -11.73 -10.64
C ARG A 12 -7.29 -10.33 -10.36
N GLU A 13 -8.02 -10.17 -9.25
CA GLU A 13 -8.56 -8.87 -8.82
C GLU A 13 -7.43 -7.89 -8.48
N LEU A 14 -6.38 -8.34 -7.79
CA LEU A 14 -5.22 -7.53 -7.42
C LEU A 14 -4.34 -7.18 -8.63
N PHE A 15 -3.97 -8.15 -9.47
CA PHE A 15 -3.21 -7.89 -10.69
C PHE A 15 -3.99 -7.04 -11.69
N GLY A 16 -5.31 -7.20 -11.76
CA GLY A 16 -6.19 -6.30 -12.51
C GLY A 16 -6.11 -4.86 -12.00
N ALA A 17 -6.18 -4.66 -10.68
CA ALA A 17 -6.04 -3.34 -10.07
C ALA A 17 -4.65 -2.72 -10.31
N ILE A 18 -3.58 -3.51 -10.20
CA ILE A 18 -2.21 -3.08 -10.50
C ILE A 18 -2.06 -2.70 -11.98
N GLY A 19 -2.63 -3.49 -12.89
CA GLY A 19 -2.63 -3.18 -14.33
C GLY A 19 -3.34 -1.86 -14.63
N ILE A 20 -4.52 -1.65 -14.03
CA ILE A 20 -5.27 -0.39 -14.15
C ILE A 20 -4.48 0.77 -13.56
N TYR A 21 -3.89 0.59 -12.36
CA TYR A 21 -3.02 1.60 -11.74
C TYR A 21 -1.86 1.97 -12.67
N GLY A 22 -1.16 0.98 -13.21
CA GLY A 22 -0.03 1.19 -14.13
C GLY A 22 -0.44 1.95 -15.38
N ALA A 23 -1.54 1.56 -16.02
CA ALA A 23 -2.06 2.22 -17.22
C ALA A 23 -2.42 3.70 -16.93
N ILE A 24 -3.17 3.95 -15.85
CA ILE A 24 -3.56 5.31 -15.44
C ILE A 24 -2.32 6.14 -15.10
N LEU A 25 -1.35 5.57 -14.36
CA LEU A 25 -0.12 6.26 -14.00
C LEU A 25 0.70 6.65 -15.22
N THR A 26 0.88 5.74 -16.18
CA THR A 26 1.61 6.05 -17.42
C THR A 26 0.91 7.16 -18.19
N LEU A 27 -0.41 7.09 -18.33
CA LEU A 27 -1.20 8.11 -19.02
C LEU A 27 -1.14 9.47 -18.29
N ALA A 28 -1.25 9.46 -16.96
CA ALA A 28 -1.15 10.66 -16.13
C ALA A 28 0.21 11.36 -16.25
N ILE A 29 1.30 10.60 -16.29
CA ILE A 29 2.65 11.15 -16.44
C ILE A 29 2.87 11.70 -17.86
N VAL A 30 2.44 10.97 -18.90
CA VAL A 30 2.62 11.40 -20.30
C VAL A 30 1.79 12.65 -20.60
N CYS A 31 0.51 12.65 -20.22
CA CYS A 31 -0.38 13.79 -20.46
C CYS A 31 -0.11 14.97 -19.51
N GLY A 32 0.18 14.69 -18.23
CA GLY A 32 0.33 15.73 -17.19
C GLY A 32 1.60 16.57 -17.30
N LYS A 33 2.60 16.12 -18.07
CA LYS A 33 3.84 16.90 -18.33
C LYS A 33 3.61 18.10 -19.26
N GLY A 34 2.67 18.00 -20.19
CA GLY A 34 2.38 19.06 -21.17
C GLY A 34 1.25 20.01 -20.76
N MET A 35 0.59 19.75 -19.63
CA MET A 35 -0.52 20.58 -19.17
C MET A 35 -0.03 21.80 -18.39
N PRO A 36 -0.65 22.98 -18.57
CA PRO A 36 -0.40 24.13 -17.72
C PRO A 36 -0.85 23.85 -16.28
N ASP A 37 -0.26 24.58 -15.34
CA ASP A 37 -0.62 24.49 -13.93
C ASP A 37 -2.08 24.90 -13.71
N GLY A 38 -2.83 24.03 -13.02
CA GLY A 38 -4.25 24.23 -12.76
C GLY A 38 -4.95 22.97 -12.27
N LEU A 39 -6.24 23.10 -11.96
CA LEU A 39 -7.06 22.02 -11.42
C LEU A 39 -7.05 20.76 -12.29
N ALA A 40 -7.09 20.92 -13.62
CA ALA A 40 -7.07 19.80 -14.56
C ALA A 40 -5.78 18.96 -14.45
N ARG A 41 -4.62 19.62 -14.36
CA ARG A 41 -3.33 18.94 -14.18
C ARG A 41 -3.28 18.18 -12.86
N THR A 42 -3.76 18.79 -11.78
CA THR A 42 -3.82 18.16 -10.45
C THR A 42 -4.70 16.92 -10.46
N LEU A 43 -5.89 16.98 -11.06
CA LEU A 43 -6.81 15.83 -11.17
C LEU A 43 -6.19 14.69 -12.00
N VAL A 44 -5.51 15.02 -13.10
CA VAL A 44 -4.82 14.01 -13.92
C VAL A 44 -3.70 13.33 -13.13
N LEU A 45 -2.86 14.09 -12.42
CA LEU A 45 -1.78 13.52 -11.61
C LEU A 45 -2.27 12.76 -10.38
N ALA A 46 -3.45 13.07 -9.86
CA ALA A 46 -4.09 12.35 -8.75
C ALA A 46 -4.87 11.11 -9.21
N SER A 47 -5.22 10.99 -10.50
CA SER A 47 -6.02 9.90 -11.05
C SER A 47 -5.49 8.47 -10.77
N PRO A 48 -4.17 8.20 -10.61
CA PRO A 48 -3.68 6.87 -10.24
C PRO A 48 -4.22 6.36 -8.90
N MET A 49 -4.71 7.26 -8.03
CA MET A 49 -5.34 6.87 -6.76
C MET A 49 -6.62 6.02 -6.96
N ILE A 50 -7.26 6.08 -8.13
CA ILE A 50 -8.36 5.18 -8.50
C ILE A 50 -7.87 3.73 -8.50
N GLY A 51 -6.70 3.46 -9.09
CA GLY A 51 -6.09 2.13 -9.10
C GLY A 51 -5.75 1.63 -7.69
N VAL A 52 -5.27 2.52 -6.83
CA VAL A 52 -5.05 2.21 -5.40
C VAL A 52 -6.36 1.84 -4.72
N GLY A 53 -7.45 2.58 -4.98
CA GLY A 53 -8.79 2.27 -4.46
C GLY A 53 -9.29 0.88 -4.88
N LEU A 54 -9.06 0.48 -6.14
CA LEU A 54 -9.39 -0.87 -6.62
C LEU A 54 -8.55 -1.95 -5.93
N ALA A 55 -7.26 -1.69 -5.69
CA ALA A 55 -6.39 -2.62 -4.97
C ALA A 55 -6.86 -2.79 -3.51
N VAL A 56 -7.19 -1.69 -2.83
CA VAL A 56 -7.77 -1.71 -1.48
C VAL A 56 -9.08 -2.49 -1.47
N TRP A 57 -9.96 -2.27 -2.45
CA TRP A 57 -11.22 -3.02 -2.56
C TRP A 57 -10.98 -4.52 -2.71
N ALA A 58 -10.03 -4.93 -3.55
CA ALA A 58 -9.65 -6.33 -3.72
C ALA A 58 -9.11 -6.96 -2.42
N ILE A 59 -8.26 -6.22 -1.68
CA ILE A 59 -7.72 -6.65 -0.38
C ILE A 59 -8.84 -6.80 0.65
N VAL A 60 -9.70 -5.80 0.82
CA VAL A 60 -10.82 -5.84 1.76
C VAL A 60 -11.76 -7.01 1.43
N ARG A 61 -12.04 -7.22 0.14
CA ARG A 61 -12.87 -8.34 -0.31
C ARG A 61 -12.21 -9.68 -0.01
N GLN A 62 -10.89 -9.79 -0.13
CA GLN A 62 -10.17 -11.01 0.23
C GLN A 62 -10.19 -11.25 1.74
N MET A 63 -10.03 -10.20 2.56
CA MET A 63 -10.11 -10.31 4.02
C MET A 63 -11.47 -10.80 4.52
N ARG A 64 -12.54 -10.60 3.74
CA ARG A 64 -13.88 -11.13 4.04
C ARG A 64 -14.07 -12.61 3.65
N ARG A 65 -13.16 -13.18 2.86
CA ARG A 65 -13.23 -14.57 2.36
C ARG A 65 -12.31 -15.53 3.11
N VAL A 66 -11.34 -15.01 3.86
CA VAL A 66 -10.40 -15.81 4.66
C VAL A 66 -11.03 -16.15 6.02
N ASP A 67 -10.58 -17.24 6.61
CA ASP A 67 -11.01 -17.66 7.93
C ASP A 67 -10.68 -16.64 9.01
N GLU A 68 -11.44 -16.67 10.11
CA GLU A 68 -11.33 -15.70 11.21
C GLU A 68 -9.92 -15.67 11.82
N PHE A 69 -9.30 -16.83 12.02
CA PHE A 69 -7.94 -16.92 12.54
C PHE A 69 -6.92 -16.22 11.64
N VAL A 70 -6.93 -16.52 10.33
CA VAL A 70 -6.02 -15.92 9.35
C VAL A 70 -6.26 -14.40 9.26
N ARG A 71 -7.52 -13.98 9.27
CA ARG A 71 -7.89 -12.56 9.27
C ARG A 71 -7.34 -11.83 10.49
N LYS A 72 -7.55 -12.40 11.70
CA LYS A 72 -7.09 -11.81 12.96
C LYS A 72 -5.58 -11.66 12.98
N VAL A 73 -4.85 -12.72 12.66
CA VAL A 73 -3.38 -12.72 12.60
C VAL A 73 -2.87 -11.69 11.59
N THR A 74 -3.49 -11.61 10.41
CA THR A 74 -3.10 -10.65 9.37
C THR A 74 -3.32 -9.21 9.81
N LEU A 75 -4.49 -8.90 10.40
CA LEU A 75 -4.80 -7.56 10.88
C LEU A 75 -3.91 -7.12 12.03
N GLU A 76 -3.60 -8.02 12.97
CA GLU A 76 -2.65 -7.76 14.04
C GLU A 76 -1.24 -7.46 13.49
N ASN A 77 -0.80 -8.20 12.47
CA ASN A 77 0.48 -7.92 11.80
C ASN A 77 0.51 -6.53 11.16
N VAL A 78 -0.56 -6.17 10.45
CA VAL A 78 -0.69 -4.85 9.82
C VAL A 78 -0.73 -3.75 10.88
N ALA A 79 -1.43 -3.96 12.00
CA ALA A 79 -1.50 -2.99 13.09
C ALA A 79 -0.12 -2.72 13.72
N ILE A 80 0.65 -3.79 14.01
CA ILE A 80 2.02 -3.64 14.54
C ILE A 80 2.92 -2.95 13.53
N ALA A 81 2.88 -3.37 12.25
CA ALA A 81 3.68 -2.76 11.20
C ALA A 81 3.34 -1.26 11.02
N ALA A 82 2.06 -0.91 11.06
CA ALA A 82 1.60 0.47 10.99
C ALA A 82 2.06 1.29 12.21
N ALA A 83 1.98 0.74 13.43
CA ALA A 83 2.43 1.42 14.64
C ALA A 83 3.94 1.70 14.62
N VAL A 84 4.75 0.73 14.18
CA VAL A 84 6.20 0.90 14.01
C VAL A 84 6.49 1.95 12.94
N THR A 85 5.81 1.86 11.79
CA THR A 85 5.97 2.84 10.70
C THR A 85 5.62 4.25 11.18
N ALA A 86 4.49 4.43 11.86
CA ALA A 86 4.05 5.72 12.39
C ALA A 86 5.09 6.31 13.35
N THR A 87 5.60 5.49 14.28
CA THR A 87 6.67 5.88 15.21
C THR A 87 7.90 6.37 14.45
N LEU A 88 8.39 5.61 13.47
CA LEU A 88 9.56 5.99 12.67
C LEU A 88 9.33 7.27 11.87
N THR A 89 8.16 7.43 11.25
CA THR A 89 7.84 8.63 10.47
C THR A 89 7.72 9.88 11.35
N PHE A 90 7.15 9.75 12.56
CA PHE A 90 7.09 10.85 13.51
C PHE A 90 8.47 11.20 14.06
N SER A 91 9.27 10.21 14.41
CA SER A 91 10.67 10.43 14.79
C SER A 91 11.44 11.17 13.70
N TYR A 92 11.25 10.80 12.43
CA TYR A 92 11.88 11.52 11.32
C TYR A 92 11.38 12.95 11.17
N GLY A 93 10.08 13.22 11.42
CA GLY A 93 9.54 14.58 11.45
C GLY A 93 10.26 15.49 12.46
N PHE A 94 10.68 14.97 13.61
CA PHE A 94 11.51 15.72 14.56
C PHE A 94 12.95 15.92 14.05
N LEU A 95 13.50 14.96 13.30
CA LEU A 95 14.82 15.12 12.68
C LEU A 95 14.81 16.22 11.60
N GLU A 96 13.69 16.39 10.87
CA GLU A 96 13.55 17.52 9.94
C GLU A 96 13.66 18.87 10.67
N LEU A 97 13.17 18.98 11.91
CA LEU A 97 13.35 20.18 12.75
C LEU A 97 14.82 20.40 13.16
N ALA A 98 15.61 19.33 13.24
CA ALA A 98 17.05 19.39 13.52
C ALA A 98 17.90 19.68 12.27
N GLY A 99 17.27 19.93 11.10
CA GLY A 99 17.96 20.30 9.86
C GLY A 99 18.18 19.15 8.87
N PHE A 100 17.59 17.97 9.11
CA PHE A 100 17.63 16.87 8.13
C PHE A 100 16.82 17.19 6.86
N PRO A 101 17.17 16.59 5.71
CA PRO A 101 16.46 16.85 4.45
C PRO A 101 15.03 16.31 4.48
N ARG A 102 14.10 17.02 3.84
CA ARG A 102 12.71 16.57 3.70
C ARG A 102 12.62 15.31 2.83
N LEU A 103 11.96 14.28 3.34
CA LEU A 103 11.71 13.06 2.58
C LEU A 103 10.40 13.13 1.80
N SER A 104 10.39 12.48 0.64
CA SER A 104 9.16 12.31 -0.13
C SER A 104 8.20 11.37 0.60
N MET A 105 6.90 11.63 0.53
CA MET A 105 5.87 10.71 1.04
C MET A 105 5.96 9.32 0.40
N PHE A 106 6.55 9.21 -0.79
CA PHE A 106 6.82 7.92 -1.43
C PHE A 106 7.81 7.04 -0.64
N ALA A 107 8.62 7.60 0.26
CA ALA A 107 9.51 6.83 1.14
C ALA A 107 8.75 6.07 2.25
N VAL A 108 7.56 6.54 2.62
CA VAL A 108 6.74 5.93 3.69
C VAL A 108 6.24 4.55 3.26
N TRP A 109 5.91 4.37 1.98
CA TRP A 109 5.33 3.12 1.49
C TRP A 109 6.32 1.94 1.54
N PRO A 110 7.57 2.04 1.04
CA PRO A 110 8.60 1.01 1.24
C PRO A 110 8.93 0.76 2.70
N LEU A 111 8.96 1.82 3.53
CA LEU A 111 9.19 1.70 4.97
C LEU A 111 8.11 0.82 5.61
N MET A 112 6.84 1.10 5.31
CA MET A 112 5.73 0.30 5.81
C MET A 112 5.81 -1.15 5.34
N GLY A 113 6.18 -1.38 4.08
CA GLY A 113 6.40 -2.71 3.53
C GLY A 113 7.52 -3.48 4.26
N ALA A 114 8.64 -2.80 4.54
CA ALA A 114 9.75 -3.38 5.30
C ALA A 114 9.35 -3.71 6.74
N CYS A 115 8.62 -2.82 7.42
CA CYS A 115 8.09 -3.07 8.76
C CYS A 115 7.14 -4.27 8.76
N TRP A 116 6.27 -4.40 7.76
CA TRP A 116 5.34 -5.53 7.67
C TRP A 116 6.04 -6.87 7.41
N LEU A 117 7.06 -6.88 6.55
CA LEU A 117 7.90 -8.07 6.35
C LEU A 117 8.64 -8.45 7.63
N ALA A 118 9.21 -7.47 8.34
CA ALA A 118 9.92 -7.70 9.59
C ALA A 118 9.02 -8.28 10.69
N THR A 119 7.80 -7.73 10.88
CA THR A 119 6.85 -8.26 11.88
C THR A 119 6.37 -9.66 11.52
N GLY A 120 6.15 -9.94 10.23
CA GLY A 120 5.86 -11.29 9.73
C GLY A 120 6.97 -12.29 10.04
N MET A 121 8.23 -11.95 9.75
CA MET A 121 9.38 -12.81 10.03
C MET A 121 9.58 -13.06 11.52
N LEU A 122 9.41 -12.04 12.36
CA LEU A 122 9.51 -12.16 13.81
C LEU A 122 8.47 -13.15 14.37
N ARG A 123 7.21 -13.06 13.92
CA ARG A 123 6.18 -14.00 14.36
C ARG A 123 6.43 -15.43 13.89
N CYS A 124 6.92 -15.64 12.66
CA CYS A 124 7.31 -16.96 12.21
C CYS A 124 8.43 -17.58 13.06
N ARG A 125 9.28 -16.76 13.70
CA ARG A 125 10.30 -17.24 14.65
C ARG A 125 9.75 -17.58 16.03
N THR A 126 8.70 -16.89 16.47
CA THR A 126 8.08 -17.12 17.79
C THR A 126 7.14 -18.33 17.83
N PHE A 127 6.47 -18.65 16.72
CA PHE A 127 5.54 -19.79 16.62
C PHE A 127 6.20 -21.09 16.12
N ARG A 128 7.52 -21.17 16.14
CA ARG A 128 8.31 -22.36 15.77
C ARG A 128 8.92 -22.96 17.02
#